data_AF-A0A9P2ZZE8-F1
#
_entry.id   AF-A0A9P2ZZE8-F1
#
_cell.length_a   1.000
_cell.length_b   1.000
_cell.length_c   1.000
_cell.angle_alpha   90.00
_cell.angle_beta   90.00
_cell.angle_gamma   90.00
#
_symmetry.space_group_name_H-M   'P 1'
#
loop_
_entity.id
_entity.type
_entity.pdbx_description
1 polymer ?
#
loop_
_entity_poly.entity_id
_entity_poly.type
_entity_poly.pdbx_seq_one_letter_code
_entity_poly.pdbx_strand_id
1 'polypeptide(L)'
;MSEDERTTYKVITLKGSDNYEDWKLSISSVLLSKDLLDFISVSKPTTDVADKRKAGKCFALIIQSLSPVITSSLPTNCRNPLDPKAALLVRIYA
;
A
#
# COMPACT_ATOMS: atom_id res chain seq x y z
N MET A 1 -31.40 15.41 -6.51
CA MET A 1 -30.97 14.24 -5.72
C MET A 1 -29.98 13.47 -6.59
N SER A 2 -28.68 13.76 -6.49
CA SER A 2 -27.65 12.87 -7.03
C SER A 2 -27.00 12.27 -5.83
N GLU A 3 -27.27 10.99 -5.63
CA GLU A 3 -26.62 10.18 -4.61
C GLU A 3 -25.11 10.34 -4.78
N ASP A 4 -24.47 10.89 -3.75
CA ASP A 4 -23.05 10.68 -3.51
C ASP A 4 -22.83 9.17 -3.50
N GLU A 5 -22.54 8.61 -4.68
CA GLU A 5 -21.87 7.32 -4.79
C GLU A 5 -20.56 7.51 -4.05
N ARG A 6 -20.59 7.26 -2.75
CA ARG A 6 -19.43 6.80 -2.00
C ARG A 6 -19.03 5.50 -2.67
N THR A 7 -18.31 5.60 -3.78
CA THR A 7 -17.69 4.49 -4.47
C THR A 7 -16.77 3.90 -3.42
N THR A 8 -17.29 2.93 -2.70
CA THR A 8 -16.56 2.23 -1.67
C THR A 8 -15.71 1.29 -2.47
N TYR A 9 -14.59 1.81 -3.00
CA TYR A 9 -13.68 1.06 -3.85
C TYR A 9 -13.23 -0.15 -3.05
N LYS A 10 -13.83 -1.30 -3.37
CA LYS A 10 -13.51 -2.56 -2.71
C LYS A 10 -12.21 -3.03 -3.30
N VAL A 11 -11.14 -2.93 -2.50
CA VAL A 11 -9.84 -3.46 -2.89
C VAL A 11 -9.94 -4.98 -3.00
N ILE A 12 -9.56 -5.53 -4.15
CA ILE A 12 -9.46 -6.98 -4.34
C ILE A 12 -8.37 -7.51 -3.40
N THR A 13 -8.56 -8.69 -2.81
CA THR A 13 -7.52 -9.32 -1.99
C THR A 13 -6.55 -10.11 -2.88
N LEU A 14 -5.24 -9.87 -2.79
CA LEU A 14 -4.23 -10.68 -3.47
C LEU A 14 -4.16 -12.07 -2.83
N LYS A 15 -4.47 -13.11 -3.61
CA LYS A 15 -4.45 -14.51 -3.16
C LYS A 15 -3.28 -15.29 -3.76
N GLY A 16 -2.78 -14.85 -4.91
CA GLY A 16 -1.62 -15.45 -5.59
C GLY A 16 -1.38 -14.79 -6.94
N SER A 17 -0.57 -15.45 -7.78
CA SER A 17 -0.29 -15.00 -9.15
C SER A 17 -1.54 -14.83 -10.00
N ASP A 18 -2.51 -15.74 -9.82
CA ASP A 18 -3.65 -15.88 -10.72
C ASP A 18 -4.56 -14.65 -10.72
N ASN A 19 -4.56 -13.89 -9.62
CA ASN A 19 -5.36 -12.67 -9.48
C ASN A 19 -4.50 -11.41 -9.33
N TYR A 20 -3.22 -11.48 -9.69
CA TYR A 20 -2.27 -10.38 -9.53
C TYR A 20 -2.64 -9.15 -10.35
N GLU A 21 -3.00 -9.31 -11.63
CA GLU A 21 -3.31 -8.15 -12.49
C GLU A 21 -4.60 -7.45 -12.05
N ASP A 22 -5.65 -8.21 -11.71
CA ASP A 22 -6.89 -7.65 -11.17
C ASP A 22 -6.66 -6.92 -9.85
N TRP A 23 -5.88 -7.54 -8.96
CA TRP A 23 -5.46 -6.93 -7.71
C TRP A 23 -4.69 -5.63 -7.94
N LYS A 24 -3.70 -5.65 -8.85
CA LYS A 24 -2.84 -4.51 -9.18
C LYS A 24 -3.66 -3.35 -9.72
N LEU A 25 -4.60 -3.61 -10.62
CA LEU A 25 -5.51 -2.58 -11.14
C LEU A 25 -6.40 -2.00 -10.03
N SER A 26 -6.98 -2.88 -9.20
CA SER A 26 -7.84 -2.49 -8.08
C SER A 26 -7.11 -1.60 -7.06
N ILE A 27 -5.92 -2.01 -6.59
CA ILE A 27 -5.14 -1.23 -5.62
C ILE A 27 -4.60 0.06 -6.23
N SER A 28 -4.18 0.05 -7.50
CA SER A 28 -3.70 1.27 -8.18
C SER A 28 -4.79 2.32 -8.31
N SER A 29 -6.03 1.93 -8.61
CA SER A 29 -7.18 2.84 -8.66
C SER A 29 -7.46 3.48 -7.29
N VAL A 30 -7.40 2.69 -6.21
CA VAL A 30 -7.57 3.22 -4.84
C VAL A 30 -6.45 4.16 -4.44
N LEU A 31 -5.20 3.86 -4.80
CA LEU A 31 -4.07 4.72 -4.50
C LEU A 31 -4.12 6.02 -5.31
N LEU A 32 -4.53 5.97 -6.58
CA LEU A 32 -4.74 7.16 -7.40
C LEU A 32 -5.83 8.07 -6.83
N SER A 33 -7.00 7.52 -6.47
CA SER A 33 -8.09 8.30 -5.88
C SER A 33 -7.75 8.96 -4.54
N LYS A 34 -6.70 8.48 -3.86
CA LYS A 34 -6.23 8.99 -2.57
C LYS A 34 -4.99 9.88 -2.67
N ASP A 35 -4.52 10.20 -3.88
CA ASP A 35 -3.27 10.94 -4.09
C ASP A 35 -2.06 10.23 -3.45
N LEU A 36 -2.04 8.90 -3.56
CA LEU A 36 -1.01 8.02 -2.97
C LEU A 36 -0.23 7.20 -4.01
N LEU A 37 -0.62 7.24 -5.29
CA LEU A 37 -0.03 6.40 -6.34
C LEU A 37 1.47 6.63 -6.49
N ASP A 38 1.91 7.88 -6.40
CA ASP A 38 3.33 8.24 -6.53
C ASP A 38 4.20 7.62 -5.43
N PHE A 39 3.62 7.28 -4.27
CA PHE A 39 4.35 6.66 -3.17
C PHE A 39 4.64 5.16 -3.39
N ILE A 40 4.17 4.55 -4.48
CA ILE A 40 4.56 3.18 -4.88
C ILE A 40 5.99 3.17 -5.44
N SER A 41 6.35 4.17 -6.24
CA SER A 41 7.62 4.21 -6.99
C SER A 41 8.69 5.03 -6.29
N VAL A 42 8.31 5.87 -5.32
CA VAL A 42 9.23 6.78 -4.66
C VAL A 42 9.97 6.04 -3.54
N SER A 43 11.12 5.48 -3.90
CA SER A 43 12.19 5.13 -2.95
C SER A 43 12.93 6.38 -2.42
N LYS A 44 12.49 7.59 -2.76
CA LYS A 44 13.20 8.80 -2.33
C LYS A 44 13.08 8.96 -0.82
N PRO A 45 14.22 9.06 -0.10
CA PRO A 45 14.20 9.44 1.29
C PRO A 45 13.65 10.87 1.39
N THR A 46 12.38 10.99 1.78
CA THR A 46 11.77 12.28 2.11
C THR A 46 11.99 12.57 3.59
N THR A 47 12.47 13.77 3.89
CA THR A 47 12.56 14.27 5.27
C THR A 47 11.24 14.85 5.76
N ASP A 48 10.29 15.11 4.85
CA ASP A 48 8.99 15.69 5.16
C ASP A 48 8.11 14.71 5.93
N VAL A 49 7.55 15.18 7.04
CA VAL A 49 6.62 14.44 7.90
C VAL A 49 5.32 14.12 7.16
N ALA A 50 4.85 15.02 6.30
CA ALA A 50 3.63 14.83 5.50
C ALA A 50 3.80 13.68 4.50
N ASP A 51 4.91 13.64 3.79
CA ASP A 51 5.23 12.58 2.85
C ASP A 51 5.44 11.23 3.54
N LYS A 52 6.14 11.19 4.69
CA LYS A 52 6.26 9.97 5.49
C LYS A 52 4.90 9.40 5.88
N ARG A 53 3.96 10.26 6.24
CA ARG A 53 2.58 9.86 6.57
C ARG A 53 1.85 9.33 5.33
N LYS A 54 1.99 9.97 4.16
CA LYS A 54 1.40 9.49 2.90
C LYS A 54 1.99 8.14 2.48
N ALA A 55 3.32 7.98 2.56
CA ALA A 55 4.01 6.71 2.30
C ALA A 55 3.51 5.59 3.23
N GLY A 56 3.39 5.86 4.54
CA GLY A 56 2.85 4.90 5.50
C GLY A 56 1.40 4.50 5.20
N LYS A 57 0.56 5.46 4.78
CA LYS A 57 -0.82 5.17 4.33
C LYS A 57 -0.86 4.31 3.07
N CYS A 58 -0.02 4.62 2.08
CA CYS A 58 0.12 3.84 0.85
C CYS A 58 0.50 2.39 1.18
N PHE A 59 1.55 2.22 1.98
CA PHE A 59 2.01 0.91 2.42
C PHE A 59 0.94 0.14 3.21
N ALA A 60 0.22 0.79 4.13
CA ALA A 60 -0.86 0.17 4.89
C ALA A 60 -1.99 -0.37 3.98
N LEU A 61 -2.40 0.38 2.95
CA LEU A 61 -3.42 -0.06 2.00
C LEU A 61 -2.97 -1.27 1.19
N ILE A 62 -1.70 -1.31 0.78
CA ILE A 62 -1.12 -2.46 0.09
C ILE A 62 -1.15 -3.68 1.01
N ILE A 63 -0.63 -3.58 2.23
CA ILE A 63 -0.60 -4.72 3.18
C ILE A 63 -2.01 -5.23 3.52
N GLN A 64 -2.98 -4.34 3.73
CA GLN A 64 -4.38 -4.70 3.99
C GLN A 64 -5.05 -5.43 2.82
N SER A 65 -4.54 -5.24 1.61
CA SER A 65 -5.04 -5.90 0.40
C SER A 65 -4.47 -7.30 0.20
N LEU A 66 -3.53 -7.76 1.03
CA LEU A 66 -2.91 -9.07 0.89
C LEU A 66 -3.68 -10.13 1.68
N SER A 67 -3.79 -11.33 1.12
CA SER A 67 -4.33 -12.48 1.85
C SER A 67 -3.40 -12.87 3.02
N PRO A 68 -3.92 -13.53 4.07
CA PRO A 68 -3.10 -13.97 5.20
C PRO A 68 -1.91 -14.84 4.81
N VAL A 69 -2.04 -15.64 3.74
CA VAL A 69 -0.97 -16.50 3.23
C VAL A 69 0.18 -15.64 2.68
N ILE A 70 -0.13 -14.61 1.89
CA ILE A 70 0.88 -13.70 1.37
C ILE A 70 1.43 -12.81 2.48
N THR A 71 0.59 -12.29 3.37
CA THR A 71 1.05 -11.47 4.50
C THR A 71 1.99 -12.24 5.42
N SER A 72 1.75 -13.54 5.64
CA SER A 72 2.61 -14.40 6.46
C SER A 72 3.90 -14.84 5.76
N SER A 73 4.00 -14.75 4.43
CA SER A 73 5.26 -14.97 3.70
C SER A 73 6.15 -13.72 3.66
N LEU A 74 5.60 -12.53 3.93
CA LEU A 74 6.39 -11.30 4.01
C LEU A 74 7.35 -11.33 5.22
N PRO A 75 8.52 -10.66 5.12
CA PRO A 75 9.38 -10.39 6.27
C PRO A 75 8.64 -9.66 7.40
N THR A 76 8.99 -9.92 8.66
CA THR A 76 8.29 -9.39 9.85
C THR A 76 8.15 -7.86 9.83
N ASN A 77 9.18 -7.16 9.37
CA ASN A 77 9.21 -5.71 9.21
C ASN A 77 8.23 -5.19 8.12
N CYS A 78 7.75 -6.04 7.21
CA CYS A 78 6.76 -5.67 6.20
C CYS A 78 5.33 -5.99 6.65
N ARG A 79 5.15 -6.79 7.72
CA ARG A 79 3.82 -7.17 8.24
C ARG A 79 3.17 -6.08 9.07
N ASN A 80 3.95 -5.14 9.60
CA ASN A 80 3.45 -4.04 10.40
C ASN A 80 3.72 -2.70 9.70
N PRO A 81 2.71 -2.11 9.04
CA PRO A 81 2.86 -0.84 8.33
C PRO A 81 3.11 0.37 9.25
N LEU A 82 2.97 0.19 10.57
CA LEU A 82 3.23 1.20 11.59
C LEU A 82 4.50 0.91 12.40
N ASP A 83 5.25 -0.15 12.09
CA ASP A 83 6.52 -0.42 12.76
C ASP A 83 7.55 0.63 12.33
N PRO A 84 8.12 1.43 13.24
CA PRO A 84 9.19 2.37 12.92
C PRO A 84 10.43 1.70 12.31
N LYS A 85 10.61 0.38 12.48
CA LYS A 85 11.65 -0.42 11.81
C LYS A 85 11.29 -0.82 10.38
N ALA A 86 10.01 -0.83 9.99
CA ALA A 86 9.59 -1.00 8.60
C ALA A 86 10.09 0.18 7.74
N ALA A 87 10.09 1.39 8.31
CA ALA A 87 10.62 2.60 7.69
C ALA A 87 12.16 2.60 7.54
N LEU A 88 12.87 1.67 8.20
CA LEU A 88 14.33 1.57 8.19
C LEU A 88 14.88 0.76 7.01
N LEU A 89 14.08 -0.04 6.32
CA LEU A 89 14.55 -0.86 5.19
C LEU A 89 14.73 -0.10 3.87
N VAL A 90 14.28 1.15 3.79
CA VAL A 90 14.68 2.08 2.71
C VAL A 90 16.18 2.45 2.84
N ARG A 91 16.84 2.17 3.97
CA ARG A 91 18.26 2.49 4.20
C ARG A 91 19.25 1.37 3.90
N ILE A 92 18.82 0.12 3.67
CA ILE A 92 19.75 -1.02 3.56
C ILE A 92 20.08 -1.39 2.11
N TYR A 93 19.36 -0.82 1.13
CA TYR A 93 19.67 -0.97 -0.31
C TYR A 93 20.23 0.32 -0.95
N ALA A 94 20.79 1.23 -0.15
CA ALA A 94 21.50 2.43 -0.61
C ALA A 94 23.02 2.21 -0.57
#